data_AF-A0A2T4Y978-F1
#
_entry.id   AF-A0A2T4Y978-F1
#
_cell.length_a   1.000
_cell.length_b   1.000
_cell.length_c   1.000
_cell.angle_alpha   90.00
_cell.angle_beta   90.00
_cell.angle_gamma   90.00
#
_symmetry.space_group_name_H-M   'P 1'
#
loop_
_entity.id
_entity.type
_entity.pdbx_description
1 polymer ?
#
loop_
_entity_poly.entity_id
_entity_poly.type
_entity_poly.pdbx_seq_one_letter_code
_entity_poly.pdbx_strand_id
1 'polypeptide(L)'
;MGPQKHDVPDEAEDDGWEDDVPWANPQIQSDYEAALGRFLVAFNRIDNEVSQLISTVLHLSERADLIEPMTIRTDFARKLQVLDLLTLAKHSGQLGDAPIEEMRKLAGERNVVAHGHFDQNPFDGEYQLKGKGRYSDYSAKRLDGLTERCNRAWQKLRFVDACFHFEALEVDDDGNIVPSSVVGS
;
A
#
# COMPACT_ATOMS: atom_id res chain seq x y z
N MET A 1 35.73 -56.25 51.32
CA MET A 1 35.04 -54.95 51.42
C MET A 1 34.28 -54.73 50.13
N GLY A 2 32.95 -54.72 50.19
CA GLY A 2 32.08 -54.49 49.05
C GLY A 2 30.64 -54.71 49.50
N PRO A 3 30.01 -53.66 50.02
CA PRO A 3 28.84 -53.13 49.33
C PRO A 3 28.90 -51.60 49.29
N GLN A 4 28.28 -50.91 48.34
CA GLN A 4 26.85 -50.66 48.33
C GLN A 4 26.38 -50.33 46.91
N LYS A 5 25.28 -50.97 46.52
CA LYS A 5 24.36 -50.43 45.51
C LYS A 5 23.84 -49.12 46.07
N HIS A 6 24.09 -48.01 45.38
CA HIS A 6 23.38 -46.78 45.65
C HIS A 6 22.23 -46.69 44.67
N ASP A 7 21.04 -46.75 45.24
CA ASP A 7 19.75 -46.62 44.59
C ASP A 7 19.71 -45.33 43.76
N VAL A 8 19.24 -45.48 42.53
CA VAL A 8 18.80 -44.38 41.67
C VAL A 8 17.49 -43.86 42.28
N PRO A 9 17.37 -42.57 42.64
CA PRO A 9 16.07 -41.99 42.86
C PRO A 9 15.41 -41.79 41.50
N ASP A 10 14.32 -42.53 41.30
CA ASP A 10 13.25 -42.25 40.36
C ASP A 10 12.63 -40.87 40.67
N GLU A 11 12.18 -40.21 39.60
CA GLU A 11 11.11 -39.19 39.58
C GLU A 11 11.38 -37.80 40.21
N ALA A 12 11.71 -36.84 39.34
CA ALA A 12 11.04 -35.54 39.27
C ALA A 12 10.98 -35.19 37.77
N GLU A 13 9.86 -35.49 37.10
CA GLU A 13 8.87 -34.46 36.69
C GLU A 13 9.60 -33.31 35.99
N ASP A 14 9.83 -33.38 34.68
CA ASP A 14 8.96 -32.72 33.68
C ASP A 14 8.42 -31.36 34.11
N ASP A 15 9.30 -30.42 34.46
CA ASP A 15 9.00 -29.00 34.36
C ASP A 15 9.28 -28.53 32.92
N GLY A 16 8.43 -29.01 32.01
CA GLY A 16 8.11 -28.37 30.75
C GLY A 16 7.55 -26.98 30.99
N TRP A 17 8.40 -26.03 31.38
CA TRP A 17 8.16 -24.61 31.17
C TRP A 17 8.45 -24.30 29.70
N GLU A 18 7.69 -24.96 28.80
CA GLU A 18 7.25 -24.28 27.59
C GLU A 18 6.44 -23.10 28.10
N ASP A 19 7.10 -21.96 28.21
CA ASP A 19 6.50 -20.69 28.60
C ASP A 19 5.63 -20.21 27.44
N ASP A 20 4.57 -20.98 27.20
CA ASP A 20 3.49 -20.82 26.23
C ASP A 20 2.48 -19.77 26.74
N VAL A 21 2.92 -18.88 27.62
CA VAL A 21 2.20 -17.65 27.91
C VAL A 21 2.45 -16.72 26.74
N PRO A 22 1.42 -16.24 26.02
CA PRO A 22 1.62 -15.18 25.05
C PRO A 22 1.99 -13.91 25.83
N TRP A 23 3.29 -13.65 25.98
CA TRP A 23 3.85 -12.40 26.54
C TRP A 23 3.42 -11.15 25.75
N ALA A 24 2.72 -11.38 24.64
CA ALA A 24 2.08 -10.42 23.77
C ALA A 24 0.80 -9.85 24.39
N ASN A 25 0.81 -8.59 24.82
CA ASN A 25 -0.42 -7.87 25.17
C ASN A 25 -1.40 -7.91 23.98
N PRO A 26 -2.59 -8.54 24.12
CA PRO A 26 -3.52 -8.70 22.99
C PRO A 26 -4.03 -7.37 22.43
N GLN A 27 -4.10 -6.33 23.26
CA GLN A 27 -4.53 -5.00 22.80
C GLN A 27 -3.51 -4.38 21.83
N ILE A 28 -2.22 -4.58 22.10
CA ILE A 28 -1.10 -4.09 21.28
C ILE A 28 -1.17 -4.74 19.88
N GLN A 29 -1.40 -6.05 19.82
CA GLN A 29 -1.61 -6.75 18.56
C GLN A 29 -2.85 -6.22 17.81
N SER A 30 -3.98 -6.06 18.52
CA SER A 30 -5.23 -5.55 17.92
C SER A 30 -5.08 -4.14 17.33
N ASP A 31 -4.41 -3.23 18.07
CA ASP A 31 -4.18 -1.86 17.63
C ASP A 31 -3.27 -1.81 16.39
N TYR A 32 -2.24 -2.65 16.35
CA TYR A 32 -1.36 -2.80 15.21
C TYR A 32 -2.11 -3.33 13.96
N GLU A 33 -2.88 -4.40 14.11
CA GLU A 33 -3.68 -4.97 13.02
C GLU A 33 -4.69 -3.97 12.48
N ALA A 34 -5.31 -3.18 13.36
CA ALA A 34 -6.21 -2.11 12.97
C ALA A 34 -5.49 -1.01 12.18
N ALA A 35 -4.30 -0.58 12.62
CA ALA A 35 -3.48 0.40 11.90
C ALA A 35 -3.00 -0.12 10.54
N LEU A 36 -2.60 -1.39 10.47
CA LEU A 36 -2.21 -2.07 9.24
C LEU A 36 -3.38 -2.14 8.26
N GLY A 37 -4.56 -2.54 8.74
CA GLY A 37 -5.79 -2.58 7.94
C GLY A 37 -6.13 -1.21 7.36
N ARG A 38 -6.08 -0.14 8.17
CA ARG A 38 -6.29 1.24 7.70
C ARG A 38 -5.31 1.63 6.60
N PHE A 39 -4.03 1.33 6.77
CA PHE A 39 -3.00 1.62 5.78
C PHE A 39 -3.25 0.88 4.47
N LEU A 40 -3.53 -0.43 4.52
CA LEU A 40 -3.79 -1.24 3.31
C LEU A 40 -5.04 -0.76 2.57
N VAL A 41 -6.11 -0.41 3.29
CA VAL A 41 -7.32 0.15 2.68
C VAL A 41 -7.02 1.50 2.02
N ALA A 42 -6.26 2.38 2.68
CA ALA A 42 -5.88 3.67 2.12
C ALA A 42 -4.99 3.52 0.87
N PHE A 43 -4.08 2.54 0.86
CA PHE A 43 -3.26 2.22 -0.30
C PHE A 43 -4.09 1.69 -1.47
N ASN A 44 -5.04 0.79 -1.23
CA ASN A 44 -5.92 0.28 -2.27
C ASN A 44 -6.76 1.38 -2.94
N ARG A 45 -7.12 2.44 -2.21
CA ARG A 45 -7.78 3.62 -2.80
C ARG A 45 -6.90 4.31 -3.83
N ILE A 46 -5.61 4.46 -3.54
CA ILE A 46 -4.64 5.01 -4.51
C ILE A 46 -4.55 4.11 -5.74
N ASP A 47 -4.43 2.79 -5.55
CA ASP A 47 -4.35 1.84 -6.67
C ASP A 47 -5.56 1.92 -7.60
N ASN A 48 -6.76 1.97 -7.01
CA ASN A 48 -8.00 2.15 -7.77
C ASN A 48 -8.02 3.49 -8.52
N GLU A 49 -7.63 4.59 -7.85
CA GLU A 49 -7.61 5.93 -8.45
C GLU A 49 -6.62 6.01 -9.62
N VAL A 50 -5.42 5.43 -9.48
CA VAL A 50 -4.44 5.33 -10.58
C VAL A 50 -5.03 4.55 -11.75
N SER A 51 -5.75 3.46 -11.47
CA SER A 51 -6.40 2.66 -12.51
C SER A 51 -7.50 3.45 -13.23
N GLN A 52 -8.27 4.25 -12.49
CA GLN A 52 -9.31 5.12 -13.04
C GLN A 52 -8.69 6.20 -13.93
N LEU A 53 -7.68 6.93 -13.44
CA LEU A 53 -6.99 7.96 -14.20
C LEU A 53 -6.39 7.42 -15.51
N ILE A 54 -5.70 6.27 -15.46
CA ILE A 54 -5.19 5.60 -16.68
C ILE A 54 -6.33 5.27 -17.64
N SER A 55 -7.45 4.73 -17.13
CA SER A 55 -8.62 4.39 -17.95
C SER A 55 -9.21 5.63 -18.62
N THR A 56 -9.34 6.74 -17.89
CA THR A 56 -9.84 8.02 -18.40
C THR A 56 -8.94 8.54 -19.52
N VAL A 57 -7.63 8.59 -19.29
CA VAL A 57 -6.67 9.08 -20.30
C VAL A 57 -6.72 8.22 -21.56
N LEU A 58 -6.74 6.89 -21.42
CA LEU A 58 -6.78 5.96 -22.56
C LEU A 58 -8.12 6.05 -23.31
N HIS A 59 -9.24 6.21 -22.61
CA HIS A 59 -10.55 6.42 -23.25
C HIS A 59 -10.56 7.69 -24.10
N LEU A 60 -10.06 8.81 -23.56
CA LEU A 60 -9.98 10.08 -24.29
C LEU A 60 -8.96 10.07 -25.43
N SER A 61 -8.04 9.10 -25.44
CA SER A 61 -7.11 8.84 -26.53
C SER A 61 -7.60 7.77 -27.51
N GLU A 62 -8.86 7.34 -27.41
CA GLU A 62 -9.47 6.30 -28.25
C GLU A 62 -8.73 4.95 -28.19
N ARG A 63 -8.06 4.66 -27.07
CA ARG A 63 -7.29 3.44 -26.81
C ARG A 63 -7.93 2.56 -25.74
N ALA A 64 -9.25 2.40 -25.81
CA ALA A 64 -10.00 1.54 -24.90
C ALA A 64 -9.49 0.08 -24.91
N ASP A 65 -8.88 -0.36 -26.01
CA ASP A 65 -8.23 -1.67 -26.15
C ASP A 65 -7.09 -1.90 -25.14
N LEU A 66 -6.47 -0.82 -24.64
CA LEU A 66 -5.35 -0.89 -23.69
C LEU A 66 -5.78 -0.82 -22.23
N ILE A 67 -7.05 -0.56 -21.91
CA ILE A 67 -7.47 -0.31 -20.53
C ILE A 67 -7.28 -1.55 -19.65
N GLU A 68 -7.87 -2.68 -20.03
CA GLU A 68 -7.76 -3.93 -19.28
C GLU A 68 -6.29 -4.38 -19.08
N PRO A 69 -5.44 -4.43 -20.12
CA PRO A 69 -4.05 -4.88 -19.96
C PRO A 69 -3.14 -3.89 -19.22
N MET A 70 -3.56 -2.63 -19.02
CA MET A 70 -2.78 -1.62 -18.28
C MET A 70 -3.30 -1.34 -16.87
N THR A 71 -4.48 -1.87 -16.51
CA THR A 71 -5.10 -1.65 -15.20
C THR A 71 -5.39 -2.96 -14.46
N ILE A 72 -6.32 -3.78 -14.94
CA ILE A 72 -6.83 -4.95 -14.20
C ILE A 72 -5.77 -6.04 -14.08
N ARG A 73 -4.99 -6.28 -15.14
CA ARG A 73 -4.04 -7.40 -15.22
C ARG A 73 -2.61 -7.01 -14.82
N THR A 74 -2.46 -5.91 -14.09
CA THR A 74 -1.19 -5.20 -13.94
C THR A 74 -0.91 -4.91 -12.48
N ASP A 75 0.32 -5.16 -12.03
CA ASP A 75 0.75 -4.75 -10.70
C ASP A 75 0.84 -3.21 -10.59
N PHE A 76 0.78 -2.71 -9.35
CA PHE A 76 0.79 -1.28 -9.09
C PHE A 76 2.05 -0.57 -9.60
N ALA A 77 3.22 -1.21 -9.56
CA ALA A 77 4.46 -0.59 -10.03
C ALA A 77 4.40 -0.34 -11.55
N ARG A 78 3.86 -1.30 -12.30
CA ARG A 78 3.66 -1.14 -13.74
C ARG A 78 2.53 -0.16 -14.07
N LYS A 79 1.47 -0.05 -13.26
CA LYS A 79 0.49 1.04 -13.39
C LYS A 79 1.14 2.41 -13.23
N LEU A 80 2.01 2.58 -12.23
CA LEU A 80 2.74 3.84 -12.05
C LEU A 80 3.66 4.15 -13.25
N GLN A 81 4.30 3.14 -13.85
CA GLN A 81 5.08 3.33 -15.07
C GLN A 81 4.21 3.79 -16.24
N VAL A 82 3.03 3.19 -16.42
CA VAL A 82 2.08 3.62 -17.46
C VAL A 82 1.65 5.06 -17.22
N LEU A 83 1.27 5.41 -15.98
CA LEU A 83 0.88 6.78 -15.64
C LEU A 83 2.02 7.77 -15.91
N ASP A 84 3.26 7.43 -15.55
CA ASP A 84 4.46 8.24 -15.81
C ASP A 84 4.70 8.45 -17.31
N LEU A 85 4.50 7.41 -18.13
CA LEU A 85 4.58 7.55 -19.59
C LEU A 85 3.45 8.42 -20.16
N LEU A 86 2.24 8.31 -19.61
CA LEU A 86 1.11 9.13 -20.03
C LEU A 86 1.31 10.61 -19.67
N THR A 87 1.95 10.92 -18.54
CA THR A 87 2.31 12.31 -18.17
C THR A 87 3.33 12.91 -19.13
N LEU A 88 4.23 12.09 -19.69
CA LEU A 88 5.21 12.53 -20.68
C LEU A 88 4.61 12.68 -22.08
N ALA A 89 3.67 11.80 -22.45
CA ALA A 89 3.08 11.75 -23.79
C ALA A 89 2.02 12.82 -24.02
N LYS A 90 1.20 13.15 -23.01
CA LYS A 90 0.24 14.26 -23.08
C LYS A 90 0.86 15.50 -22.45
N HIS A 91 0.99 16.58 -23.22
CA HIS A 91 1.24 17.93 -22.69
C HIS A 91 0.03 18.52 -21.92
N SER A 92 -0.81 17.69 -21.30
CA SER A 92 -1.87 18.15 -20.39
C SER A 92 -1.21 18.49 -19.06
N GLY A 93 -1.02 19.79 -18.81
CA GLY A 93 -0.13 20.30 -17.78
C GLY A 93 -0.39 19.71 -16.38
N GLN A 94 -1.65 19.44 -16.05
CA GLN A 94 -2.05 18.99 -14.72
C GLN A 94 -1.84 17.49 -14.48
N LEU A 95 -1.75 16.66 -15.53
CA LEU A 95 -1.44 15.22 -15.38
C LEU A 95 -0.03 15.02 -14.81
N GLY A 96 0.90 15.92 -15.16
CA GLY A 96 2.27 15.95 -14.63
C GLY A 96 2.37 16.21 -13.12
N ASP A 97 1.32 16.74 -12.49
CA ASP A 97 1.30 16.99 -11.05
C ASP A 97 0.99 15.75 -10.20
N ALA A 98 0.72 14.61 -10.84
CA ALA A 98 0.48 13.34 -10.14
C ALA A 98 1.63 12.99 -9.17
N PRO A 99 1.35 12.57 -7.93
CA PRO A 99 2.38 12.29 -6.91
C PRO A 99 3.09 10.93 -7.12
N ILE A 100 3.58 10.66 -8.33
CA ILE A 100 4.14 9.35 -8.75
C ILE A 100 5.24 8.86 -7.82
N GLU A 101 6.19 9.74 -7.48
CA GLU A 101 7.32 9.37 -6.62
C GLU A 101 6.88 9.02 -5.18
N GLU A 102 5.89 9.74 -4.64
CA GLU A 102 5.35 9.43 -3.32
C GLU A 102 4.59 8.10 -3.33
N MET A 103 3.81 7.83 -4.37
CA MET A 103 3.13 6.55 -4.55
C MET A 103 4.11 5.38 -4.66
N ARG A 104 5.24 5.58 -5.36
CA ARG A 104 6.31 4.57 -5.47
C ARG A 104 6.92 4.25 -4.11
N LYS A 105 7.15 5.28 -3.27
CA LYS A 105 7.61 5.10 -1.88
C LYS A 105 6.59 4.33 -1.05
N LEU A 106 5.32 4.72 -1.12
CA LEU A 106 4.23 4.04 -0.40
C LEU A 106 4.06 2.58 -0.82
N ALA A 107 4.26 2.26 -2.11
CA ALA A 107 4.26 0.88 -2.60
C ALA A 107 5.41 0.06 -2.01
N GLY A 108 6.59 0.67 -1.86
CA GLY A 108 7.72 0.09 -1.15
C GLY A 108 7.38 -0.24 0.29
N GLU A 109 6.81 0.71 1.04
CA GLU A 109 6.38 0.51 2.42
C GLU A 109 5.31 -0.60 2.52
N ARG A 110 4.31 -0.59 1.62
CA ARG A 110 3.27 -1.63 1.57
C ARG A 110 3.87 -3.01 1.37
N ASN A 111 4.85 -3.16 0.48
CA ASN A 111 5.49 -4.44 0.23
C ASN A 111 6.31 -4.92 1.44
N VAL A 112 6.98 -4.01 2.14
CA VAL A 112 7.70 -4.36 3.38
C VAL A 112 6.72 -4.86 4.44
N VAL A 113 5.62 -4.15 4.66
CA VAL A 113 4.66 -4.50 5.71
C VAL A 113 3.85 -5.75 5.36
N ALA A 114 3.48 -5.93 4.09
CA ALA A 114 2.76 -7.11 3.63
C ALA A 114 3.58 -8.42 3.68
N HIS A 115 4.92 -8.31 3.72
CA HIS A 115 5.82 -9.47 3.74
C HIS A 115 6.63 -9.61 5.03
N GLY A 116 6.52 -8.68 5.97
CA GLY A 116 7.26 -8.76 7.23
C GLY A 116 6.55 -9.62 8.26
N HIS A 117 7.34 -10.19 9.14
CA HIS A 117 6.84 -10.97 10.27
C HIS A 117 6.53 -10.05 11.45
N PHE A 118 5.40 -10.29 12.10
CA PHE A 118 5.05 -9.68 13.36
C PHE A 118 5.96 -10.22 14.46
N ASP A 119 6.68 -9.33 15.15
CA ASP A 119 7.50 -9.66 16.31
C ASP A 119 7.24 -8.61 17.40
N GLN A 120 6.71 -9.06 18.54
CA GLN A 120 6.37 -8.19 19.66
C GLN A 120 7.45 -8.31 20.72
N ASN A 121 8.01 -7.18 21.16
CA ASN A 121 8.92 -7.18 22.29
C ASN A 121 8.13 -7.46 23.59
N PRO A 122 8.46 -8.54 24.32
CA PRO A 122 7.71 -8.95 25.52
C PRO A 122 7.96 -8.07 26.75
N PHE A 123 8.97 -7.18 26.73
CA PHE A 123 9.37 -6.40 27.92
C PHE A 123 8.82 -4.97 27.96
N ASP A 124 8.67 -4.32 26.81
CA ASP A 124 8.20 -2.93 26.69
C ASP A 124 6.95 -2.80 25.81
N GLY A 125 6.53 -3.88 25.14
CA GLY A 125 5.43 -3.86 24.19
C GLY A 125 5.75 -3.12 22.89
N GLU A 126 7.01 -2.75 22.65
CA GLU A 126 7.44 -2.11 21.41
C GLU A 126 7.44 -3.10 20.24
N TYR A 127 7.16 -2.54 19.06
CA TYR A 127 6.83 -3.29 17.85
C TYR A 127 8.01 -3.31 16.90
N GLN A 128 8.37 -4.49 16.40
CA GLN A 128 9.38 -4.59 15.34
C GLN A 128 8.88 -5.50 14.22
N LEU A 129 8.93 -4.99 13.00
CA LEU A 129 8.66 -5.78 11.81
C LEU A 129 10.01 -6.24 11.25
N LYS A 130 10.32 -7.53 11.37
CA LYS A 130 11.56 -8.08 10.83
C LYS A 130 11.41 -8.28 9.31
N GLY A 131 12.00 -7.36 8.54
CA GLY A 131 12.18 -7.51 7.09
C GLY A 131 13.52 -8.18 6.74
N LYS A 132 13.67 -8.63 5.48
CA LYS A 132 14.95 -9.16 4.95
C LYS A 132 16.06 -8.11 5.02
N GLY A 133 16.82 -8.10 6.11
CA GLY A 133 18.11 -7.38 6.22
C GLY A 133 18.06 -5.94 6.72
N ARG A 134 16.90 -5.38 7.09
CA ARG A 134 16.80 -4.10 7.82
C ARG A 134 15.75 -4.22 8.91
N TYR A 135 16.18 -4.07 10.16
CA TYR A 135 15.31 -3.72 11.27
C TYR A 135 14.68 -2.37 10.89
N SER A 136 13.43 -2.38 10.48
CA SER A 136 12.68 -1.16 10.25
C SER A 136 11.46 -1.25 11.15
N ASP A 137 11.43 -0.40 12.16
CA ASP A 137 10.36 -0.44 13.15
C ASP A 137 9.08 0.08 12.50
N TYR A 138 8.09 -0.79 12.34
CA TYR A 138 6.74 -0.43 11.92
C TYR A 138 5.81 -0.53 13.13
N SER A 139 5.80 0.53 13.94
CA SER A 139 4.81 0.68 14.99
C SER A 139 3.44 1.06 14.41
N ALA A 140 2.37 0.86 15.17
CA ALA A 140 1.03 1.35 14.83
C ALA A 140 1.03 2.84 14.46
N LYS A 141 1.76 3.66 15.22
CA LYS A 141 1.95 5.10 14.95
C LYS A 141 2.58 5.37 13.58
N ARG A 142 3.56 4.56 13.16
CA ARG A 142 4.17 4.69 11.83
C ARG A 142 3.16 4.31 10.74
N LEU A 143 2.38 3.26 10.94
CA LEU A 143 1.32 2.84 10.00
C LEU A 143 0.24 3.91 9.85
N ASP A 144 -0.14 4.58 10.94
CA ASP A 144 -1.05 5.72 10.88
C ASP A 144 -0.43 6.88 10.07
N GLY A 145 0.86 7.19 10.28
CA GLY A 145 1.58 8.17 9.46
C GLY A 145 1.64 7.80 7.97
N LEU A 146 1.82 6.52 7.64
CA LEU A 146 1.72 6.03 6.26
C LEU A 146 0.31 6.15 5.70
N THR A 147 -0.71 5.88 6.51
CA THR A 147 -2.12 6.05 6.15
C THR A 147 -2.43 7.50 5.79
N GLU A 148 -1.95 8.46 6.58
CA GLU A 148 -2.11 9.88 6.26
C GLU A 148 -1.40 10.28 4.96
N ARG A 149 -0.19 9.76 4.73
CA ARG A 149 0.53 9.97 3.47
C ARG A 149 -0.26 9.41 2.29
N CYS A 150 -0.85 8.23 2.43
CA CYS A 150 -1.74 7.66 1.42
C CYS A 150 -2.93 8.59 1.15
N ASN A 151 -3.60 9.08 2.20
CA ASN A 151 -4.76 9.97 2.04
C ASN A 151 -4.40 11.27 1.32
N ARG A 152 -3.23 11.86 1.61
CA ARG A 152 -2.75 13.05 0.89
C ARG A 152 -2.44 12.76 -0.58
N ALA A 153 -1.77 11.64 -0.87
CA ALA A 153 -1.49 11.23 -2.24
C ALA A 153 -2.78 10.98 -3.04
N TRP A 154 -3.76 10.33 -2.42
CA TRP A 154 -5.08 10.10 -3.00
C TRP A 154 -5.84 11.39 -3.28
N GLN A 155 -5.87 12.35 -2.34
CA GLN A 155 -6.48 13.66 -2.56
C GLN A 155 -5.83 14.41 -3.74
N LYS A 156 -4.50 14.36 -3.84
CA LYS A 156 -3.78 14.98 -4.95
C LYS A 156 -4.10 14.31 -6.29
N LEU A 157 -4.17 12.98 -6.33
CA LEU A 157 -4.59 12.24 -7.52
C LEU A 157 -6.01 12.62 -7.96
N ARG A 158 -6.96 12.66 -7.04
CA ARG A 158 -8.33 13.08 -7.34
C ARG A 158 -8.43 14.49 -7.87
N PHE A 159 -7.61 15.39 -7.33
CA PHE A 159 -7.51 16.75 -7.84
C PHE A 159 -6.98 16.74 -9.29
N VAL A 160 -5.89 16.01 -9.56
CA VAL A 160 -5.32 15.85 -10.91
C VAL A 160 -6.33 15.25 -11.89
N ASP A 161 -7.06 14.21 -11.49
CA ASP A 161 -8.09 13.56 -12.32
C ASP A 161 -9.22 14.54 -12.67
N ALA A 162 -9.74 15.27 -11.68
CA ALA A 162 -10.77 16.28 -11.91
C ALA A 162 -10.29 17.38 -12.87
N CYS A 163 -9.08 17.90 -12.61
CA CYS A 163 -8.38 18.86 -13.44
C CYS A 163 -8.26 18.42 -14.90
N PHE A 164 -7.74 17.21 -15.11
CA PHE A 164 -7.60 16.60 -16.43
C PHE A 164 -8.95 16.42 -17.13
N HIS A 165 -9.98 16.01 -16.40
CA HIS A 165 -11.34 15.90 -16.94
C HIS A 165 -11.87 17.24 -17.44
N PHE A 166 -11.64 18.35 -16.72
CA PHE A 166 -12.05 19.68 -17.17
C PHE A 166 -11.24 20.20 -18.36
N GLU A 167 -9.93 19.95 -18.39
CA GLU A 167 -9.07 20.31 -19.54
C GLU A 167 -9.47 19.58 -20.82
N ALA A 168 -10.07 18.39 -20.70
CA ALA A 168 -10.55 17.60 -21.83
C ALA A 168 -11.95 17.99 -22.33
N LEU A 169 -12.55 19.06 -21.82
CA LEU A 169 -13.84 19.57 -22.27
C LEU A 169 -13.65 20.83 -23.12
N GLU A 170 -14.37 20.87 -24.24
CA GLU A 170 -14.46 22.00 -25.16
C GLU A 170 -15.93 22.38 -25.40
N VAL A 171 -16.14 23.56 -25.96
CA VAL A 171 -17.46 24.02 -26.38
C VAL A 171 -17.55 23.83 -27.90
N ASP A 172 -18.53 23.06 -28.36
CA ASP A 172 -18.78 22.88 -29.79
C ASP A 172 -19.39 24.14 -30.44
N ASP A 173 -19.53 24.13 -31.77
CA ASP A 173 -20.09 25.25 -32.54
C ASP A 173 -21.54 25.59 -32.14
N ASP A 174 -22.27 24.65 -31.54
CA ASP A 174 -23.64 24.80 -31.07
C ASP A 174 -23.71 25.29 -29.61
N GLY A 175 -22.57 25.49 -28.95
CA GLY A 175 -22.47 25.95 -27.56
C GLY A 175 -22.60 24.85 -26.51
N ASN A 176 -22.56 23.57 -26.90
CA ASN A 176 -22.58 22.44 -25.98
C ASN A 176 -21.18 22.10 -25.46
N ILE A 177 -21.10 21.66 -24.20
CA ILE A 177 -19.85 21.16 -23.62
C ILE A 177 -19.65 19.71 -24.06
N VAL A 178 -18.61 19.45 -24.86
CA VAL A 178 -18.27 18.13 -25.41
C VAL A 178 -16.80 17.80 -25.12
N PRO A 179 -16.38 16.53 -25.16
CA PRO A 179 -14.96 16.20 -25.06
C PRO A 179 -14.15 16.81 -26.21
N SER A 180 -12.95 17.32 -25.95
CA SER A 180 -12.02 17.87 -26.97
C SER A 180 -11.75 16.91 -28.13
N SER A 181 -11.84 15.60 -27.89
CA SER A 181 -11.69 14.59 -28.95
C SER A 181 -12.80 14.63 -30.01
N VAL A 182 -13.94 15.27 -29.72
CA VAL A 182 -15.13 15.33 -30.60
C VAL A 182 -15.11 16.55 -31.51
N VAL A 183 -14.49 17.67 -31.09
CA VAL A 183 -14.50 18.94 -31.83
C VAL A 183 -13.49 18.96 -32.99
N GLY A 184 -12.48 18.08 -32.96
CA GLY A 184 -11.39 18.03 -33.95
C GLY A 184 -11.54 17.01 -35.09
N SER A 185 -12.74 16.44 -35.31
CA SER A 185 -13.00 15.42 -36.35
C SER A 185 -13.64 15.99 -37.61
#